data_AF-E4Z584-F1
#
_entry.id   AF-E4Z584-F1
#
_cell.length_a   1.000
_cell.length_b   1.000
_cell.length_c   1.000
_cell.angle_alpha   90.00
_cell.angle_beta   90.00
_cell.angle_gamma   90.00
#
_symmetry.space_group_name_H-M   'P 1'
#
loop_
_entity.id
_entity.type
_entity.pdbx_description
1 polymer ?
#
loop_
_entity_poly.entity_id
_entity_poly.type
_entity_poly.pdbx_seq_one_letter_code
_entity_poly.pdbx_strand_id
1 'polypeptide(L)'
;MAERTEAKSCSKTCDEGLKSRSRKCKSGNCKSNLLDETQQCTETVCPRWDEWEAWSICTASCGGGMHYRQRQCIGGGCQGIPMAYEPCNQDACDAGCSGPRDVLFVAHYTTYMGSTFADISAFFENIISTINVEPSDSSIRFAFSFFNHAYIEFFAFDWLNSIDEYKWAFSSFPPASGNANYIGRALKGAADTMTPEFGKGRRIDTVGTVVLLTNAASTDEVNEMADQLKEKVDRVIVVGLGYAFGQDELAGIASSPTKENLYIAEESSDLAGLVKTIADEICATELSN
;
A
#
# COMPACT_ATOMS: atom_id res chain seq x y z
N MET A 1 -59.40 -50.13 15.78
CA MET A 1 -58.74 -48.88 15.31
C MET A 1 -57.23 -49.00 15.51
N ALA A 2 -56.43 -48.36 14.67
CA ALA A 2 -54.96 -48.34 14.80
C ALA A 2 -54.49 -46.95 15.25
N GLU A 3 -53.57 -46.92 16.21
CA GLU A 3 -52.99 -45.68 16.74
C GLU A 3 -51.57 -45.50 16.21
N ARG A 4 -51.20 -44.26 15.86
CA ARG A 4 -49.85 -43.91 15.41
C ARG A 4 -48.92 -43.87 16.62
N THR A 5 -47.76 -44.51 16.55
CA THR A 5 -46.70 -44.22 17.53
C THR A 5 -46.08 -42.87 17.25
N GLU A 6 -45.36 -42.35 18.24
CA GLU A 6 -44.39 -41.27 18.05
C GLU A 6 -43.39 -41.66 16.94
N ALA A 7 -42.93 -40.66 16.18
CA ALA A 7 -41.99 -40.88 15.08
C ALA A 7 -40.56 -40.95 15.63
N LYS A 8 -39.72 -41.82 15.08
CA LYS A 8 -38.29 -41.80 15.38
C LYS A 8 -37.64 -40.50 14.84
N SER A 9 -36.45 -40.18 15.36
CA SER A 9 -35.61 -39.11 14.82
C SER A 9 -35.32 -39.31 13.33
N CYS A 10 -34.97 -38.22 12.63
CA CYS A 10 -34.60 -38.28 11.23
C CYS A 10 -33.36 -39.17 11.02
N SER A 11 -33.29 -39.87 9.87
CA SER A 11 -32.17 -40.77 9.54
C SER A 11 -30.86 -40.04 9.26
N LYS A 12 -30.90 -38.72 9.08
CA LYS A 12 -29.76 -37.82 9.05
C LYS A 12 -29.98 -36.73 10.09
N THR A 13 -28.89 -36.15 10.59
CA THR A 13 -28.89 -35.00 11.51
C THR A 13 -28.89 -33.65 10.78
N CYS A 14 -28.76 -33.66 9.45
CA CYS A 14 -28.71 -32.51 8.57
C CYS A 14 -29.12 -32.91 7.13
N ASP A 15 -29.46 -31.95 6.29
CA ASP A 15 -30.06 -32.11 4.94
C ASP A 15 -31.38 -32.92 4.94
N GLU A 16 -31.80 -33.40 3.77
CA GLU A 16 -32.96 -34.28 3.61
C GLU A 16 -32.65 -35.72 4.07
N GLY A 17 -33.47 -36.23 4.99
CA GLY A 17 -33.48 -37.61 5.46
C GLY A 17 -34.89 -38.20 5.51
N LEU A 18 -35.00 -39.37 6.15
CA LEU A 18 -36.25 -40.12 6.30
C LEU A 18 -36.50 -40.43 7.77
N LYS A 19 -37.74 -40.25 8.25
CA LYS A 19 -38.19 -40.68 9.58
C LYS A 19 -39.27 -41.74 9.45
N SER A 20 -39.17 -42.79 10.26
CA SER A 20 -40.13 -43.89 10.32
C SER A 20 -41.02 -43.79 11.56
N ARG A 21 -42.30 -44.11 11.39
CA ARG A 21 -43.23 -44.38 12.49
C ARG A 21 -43.99 -45.67 12.22
N SER A 22 -44.31 -46.42 13.25
CA SER A 22 -45.13 -47.64 13.14
C SER A 22 -46.53 -47.35 13.68
N ARG A 23 -47.52 -48.19 13.33
CA ARG A 23 -48.91 -48.05 13.82
C ARG A 23 -49.31 -49.27 14.63
N LYS A 24 -49.67 -49.10 15.91
CA LYS A 24 -50.08 -50.20 16.79
C LYS A 24 -51.59 -50.44 16.67
N CYS A 25 -52.00 -51.70 16.44
CA CYS A 25 -53.41 -52.09 16.42
C CYS A 25 -53.94 -52.20 17.86
N LYS A 26 -54.96 -51.41 18.22
CA LYS A 26 -55.54 -51.42 19.58
C LYS A 26 -56.64 -52.46 19.80
N SER A 27 -57.37 -52.83 18.75
CA SER A 27 -58.38 -53.91 18.77
C SER A 27 -58.87 -54.23 17.36
N GLY A 28 -59.16 -55.51 17.11
CA GLY A 28 -59.66 -56.07 15.86
C GLY A 28 -58.76 -57.16 15.27
N ASN A 29 -59.23 -57.81 14.20
CA ASN A 29 -58.52 -58.90 13.51
C ASN A 29 -57.44 -58.33 12.57
N CYS A 30 -56.42 -57.70 13.14
CA CYS A 30 -55.31 -57.08 12.43
C CYS A 30 -54.35 -58.15 11.89
N LYS A 31 -54.53 -58.52 10.62
CA LYS A 31 -53.59 -59.40 9.90
C LYS A 31 -52.18 -58.83 9.99
N SER A 32 -51.20 -59.70 10.24
CA SER A 32 -49.79 -59.37 10.43
C SER A 32 -49.25 -58.52 9.28
N ASN A 33 -49.10 -57.22 9.53
CA ASN A 33 -48.09 -56.32 8.98
C ASN A 33 -48.26 -54.96 9.68
N LEU A 34 -47.33 -54.63 10.57
CA LEU A 34 -47.15 -53.26 11.05
C LEU A 34 -46.78 -52.42 9.82
N LEU A 35 -47.65 -51.47 9.45
CA LEU A 35 -47.32 -50.54 8.37
C LEU A 35 -46.33 -49.52 8.92
N ASP A 36 -45.06 -49.71 8.58
CA ASP A 36 -44.02 -48.70 8.78
C ASP A 36 -44.23 -47.58 7.75
N GLU A 37 -44.57 -46.41 8.26
CA GLU A 37 -44.85 -45.19 7.51
C GLU A 37 -43.58 -44.35 7.52
N THR A 38 -42.87 -44.36 6.40
CA THR A 38 -41.69 -43.53 6.15
C THR A 38 -42.12 -42.17 5.60
N GLN A 39 -41.60 -41.09 6.18
CA GLN A 39 -41.86 -39.72 5.76
C GLN A 39 -40.53 -38.98 5.60
N GLN A 40 -40.41 -38.09 4.62
CA GLN A 40 -39.28 -37.17 4.52
C GLN A 40 -39.19 -36.27 5.77
N CYS A 41 -37.97 -35.95 6.15
CA CYS A 41 -37.61 -34.92 7.12
C CYS A 41 -36.51 -34.05 6.50
N THR A 42 -36.63 -32.75 6.69
CA THR A 42 -35.63 -31.77 6.27
C THR A 42 -35.07 -31.18 7.55
N GLU A 43 -33.81 -31.50 7.84
CA GLU A 43 -33.07 -30.90 8.95
C GLU A 43 -32.28 -29.67 8.42
N THR A 44 -31.52 -29.00 9.29
CA THR A 44 -30.61 -27.91 8.87
C THR A 44 -29.60 -28.40 7.84
N VAL A 45 -29.14 -27.55 6.92
CA VAL A 45 -28.16 -27.92 5.88
C VAL A 45 -26.87 -28.45 6.50
N CYS A 46 -26.30 -29.53 5.95
CA CYS A 46 -25.07 -30.13 6.50
C CYS A 46 -23.85 -29.21 6.39
N PRO A 47 -22.94 -29.23 7.38
CA PRO A 47 -21.65 -28.53 7.33
C PRO A 47 -20.83 -28.93 6.09
N ARG A 48 -20.68 -28.01 5.13
CA ARG A 48 -19.78 -28.20 3.99
C ARG A 48 -19.18 -26.88 3.51
N TRP A 49 -17.94 -26.96 3.04
CA TRP A 49 -17.36 -25.87 2.28
C TRP A 49 -18.09 -25.73 0.94
N ASP A 50 -18.28 -24.48 0.53
CA ASP A 50 -18.61 -24.17 -0.86
C ASP A 50 -17.34 -24.23 -1.74
N GLU A 51 -17.49 -23.99 -3.04
CA GLU A 51 -16.34 -23.81 -3.92
C GLU A 51 -15.46 -22.62 -3.48
N TRP A 52 -14.18 -22.70 -3.81
CA TRP A 52 -13.28 -21.57 -3.63
C TRP A 52 -13.57 -20.50 -4.67
N GLU A 53 -13.59 -19.24 -4.25
CA GLU A 53 -13.51 -18.12 -5.16
C GLU A 53 -12.21 -18.15 -5.97
N ALA A 54 -12.18 -17.39 -7.06
CA ALA A 54 -10.94 -17.14 -7.79
C ALA A 54 -9.89 -16.53 -6.85
N TRP A 55 -8.61 -16.81 -7.14
CA TRP A 55 -7.53 -16.11 -6.48
C TRP A 55 -7.60 -14.61 -6.75
N SER A 56 -7.25 -13.82 -5.74
CA SER A 56 -6.89 -12.42 -5.93
C SER A 56 -5.77 -12.29 -6.95
N ILE A 57 -5.59 -11.07 -7.48
CA ILE A 57 -4.29 -10.69 -8.03
C ILE A 57 -3.21 -10.87 -6.95
N CYS A 58 -1.99 -11.13 -7.39
CA CYS A 58 -0.82 -11.19 -6.53
C CYS A 58 -0.50 -9.77 -5.99
N THR A 59 0.12 -9.66 -4.81
CA THR A 59 0.47 -8.36 -4.19
C THR A 59 1.54 -7.46 -4.82
N ALA A 60 2.45 -7.83 -5.74
CA ALA A 60 2.72 -9.08 -6.44
C ALA A 60 2.92 -8.86 -7.92
N SER A 61 3.96 -8.13 -8.34
CA SER A 61 4.40 -8.12 -9.74
C SER A 61 5.70 -8.91 -9.96
N CYS A 62 6.66 -8.81 -9.02
CA CYS A 62 7.92 -9.57 -8.98
C CYS A 62 8.49 -9.56 -7.55
N GLY A 63 9.58 -10.27 -7.30
CA GLY A 63 10.28 -10.25 -6.00
C GLY A 63 9.62 -11.09 -4.90
N GLY A 64 8.45 -11.67 -5.20
CA GLY A 64 7.69 -12.53 -4.33
C GLY A 64 6.66 -11.80 -3.47
N GLY A 65 5.40 -12.21 -3.60
CA GLY A 65 4.35 -11.83 -2.67
C GLY A 65 3.26 -12.89 -2.57
N MET A 66 2.06 -12.50 -2.18
CA MET A 66 0.97 -13.42 -1.83
C MET A 66 -0.27 -13.15 -2.67
N HIS A 67 -1.02 -14.21 -2.96
CA HIS A 67 -2.40 -14.12 -3.42
C HIS A 67 -3.29 -14.91 -2.46
N TYR A 68 -4.54 -14.48 -2.31
CA TYR A 68 -5.49 -15.09 -1.39
C TYR A 68 -6.78 -15.48 -2.10
N ARG A 69 -7.48 -16.47 -1.55
CA ARG A 69 -8.84 -16.86 -1.97
C ARG A 69 -9.67 -17.18 -0.74
N GLN A 70 -10.97 -17.03 -0.88
CA GLN A 70 -11.94 -17.30 0.18
C GLN A 70 -13.00 -18.30 -0.28
N ARG A 71 -13.70 -18.89 0.70
CA ARG A 71 -14.85 -19.78 0.48
C ARG A 71 -15.80 -19.65 1.66
N GLN A 72 -17.08 -19.89 1.40
CA GLN A 72 -18.11 -19.84 2.44
C GLN A 72 -18.35 -21.21 3.07
N CYS A 73 -18.72 -21.22 4.35
CA CYS A 73 -19.16 -22.44 5.05
C CYS A 73 -20.69 -22.52 5.01
N ILE A 74 -21.21 -23.49 4.26
CA ILE A 74 -22.64 -23.81 4.20
C ILE A 74 -22.97 -24.72 5.40
N GLY A 75 -24.11 -24.49 6.07
CA GLY A 75 -24.55 -25.27 7.23
C GLY A 75 -23.88 -24.92 8.57
N GLY A 76 -22.72 -24.23 8.54
CA GLY A 76 -21.94 -23.86 9.73
C GLY A 76 -21.12 -25.03 10.29
N GLY A 77 -20.06 -24.75 11.06
CA GLY A 77 -19.24 -25.81 11.70
C GLY A 77 -18.30 -26.59 10.76
N CYS A 78 -17.94 -26.03 9.60
CA CYS A 78 -16.97 -26.62 8.69
C CYS A 78 -15.57 -26.70 9.31
N GLN A 79 -14.86 -27.83 9.12
CA GLN A 79 -13.48 -27.99 9.60
C GLN A 79 -12.48 -27.33 8.64
N GLY A 80 -11.60 -26.49 9.19
CA GLY A 80 -10.58 -25.73 8.45
C GLY A 80 -10.86 -24.22 8.47
N ILE A 81 -10.03 -23.45 7.78
CA ILE A 81 -10.20 -21.99 7.65
C ILE A 81 -10.92 -21.61 6.34
N PRO A 82 -11.65 -20.48 6.31
CA PRO A 82 -12.40 -20.00 5.14
C PRO A 82 -11.53 -19.26 4.12
N MET A 83 -10.26 -19.03 4.42
CA MET A 83 -9.33 -18.26 3.60
C MET A 83 -8.03 -19.05 3.40
N ALA A 84 -7.45 -18.99 2.20
CA ALA A 84 -6.17 -19.61 1.87
C ALA A 84 -5.26 -18.57 1.23
N TYR A 85 -3.95 -18.70 1.48
CA TYR A 85 -2.90 -17.85 0.95
C TYR A 85 -1.84 -18.73 0.28
N GLU A 86 -1.39 -18.35 -0.91
CA GLU A 86 -0.29 -19.01 -1.61
C GLU A 86 0.74 -17.94 -2.07
N PRO A 87 2.06 -18.28 -2.15
CA PRO A 87 3.06 -17.37 -2.71
C PRO A 87 2.98 -17.30 -4.24
N CYS A 88 3.22 -16.12 -4.79
CA CYS A 88 3.19 -15.86 -6.23
C CYS A 88 4.31 -14.88 -6.64
N ASN A 89 4.56 -14.81 -7.96
CA ASN A 89 5.53 -13.91 -8.62
C ASN A 89 6.90 -13.87 -7.92
N GLN A 90 7.43 -15.07 -7.64
CA GLN A 90 8.68 -15.32 -6.90
C GLN A 90 9.95 -15.07 -7.73
N ASP A 91 9.81 -14.74 -9.02
CA ASP A 91 10.94 -14.35 -9.86
C ASP A 91 11.53 -13.03 -9.38
N ALA A 92 12.85 -12.95 -9.30
CA ALA A 92 13.53 -11.73 -8.84
C ALA A 92 13.18 -10.54 -9.74
N CYS A 93 12.88 -9.38 -9.13
CA CYS A 93 12.74 -8.14 -9.88
C CYS A 93 14.10 -7.76 -10.50
N ASP A 94 14.15 -7.55 -11.81
CA ASP A 94 15.33 -7.00 -12.48
C ASP A 94 15.66 -5.62 -11.90
N ALA A 95 16.76 -5.55 -11.13
CA ALA A 95 17.27 -4.34 -10.48
C ALA A 95 16.28 -3.57 -9.56
N GLY A 96 15.32 -4.26 -8.94
CA GLY A 96 14.42 -3.65 -7.96
C GLY A 96 15.13 -3.29 -6.64
N CYS A 97 14.80 -2.13 -6.07
CA CYS A 97 15.24 -1.68 -4.74
C CYS A 97 15.18 -2.80 -3.69
N SER A 98 16.31 -3.20 -3.12
CA SER A 98 16.35 -4.21 -2.05
C SER A 98 16.30 -3.58 -0.66
N GLY A 99 15.50 -4.15 0.24
CA GLY A 99 15.44 -3.77 1.66
C GLY A 99 14.63 -2.50 1.99
N PRO A 100 14.45 -2.22 3.30
CA PRO A 100 13.60 -1.14 3.79
C PRO A 100 14.24 0.23 3.55
N ARG A 101 13.44 1.19 3.06
CA ARG A 101 13.85 2.57 2.77
C ARG A 101 12.72 3.53 3.11
N ASP A 102 13.03 4.70 3.64
CA ASP A 102 12.08 5.78 3.87
C ASP A 102 12.44 6.95 2.93
N VAL A 103 11.54 7.27 2.02
CA VAL A 103 11.76 8.25 0.95
C VAL A 103 10.86 9.47 1.16
N LEU A 104 11.44 10.63 1.40
CA LEU A 104 10.70 11.89 1.55
C LEU A 104 10.78 12.70 0.26
N PHE A 105 9.62 12.92 -0.35
CA PHE A 105 9.46 13.90 -1.42
C PHE A 105 9.21 15.29 -0.82
N VAL A 106 9.97 16.29 -1.26
CA VAL A 106 9.80 17.69 -0.87
C VAL A 106 9.61 18.51 -2.14
N ALA A 107 8.42 19.05 -2.35
CA ALA A 107 8.09 19.81 -3.56
C ALA A 107 7.82 21.28 -3.26
N HIS A 108 8.48 22.16 -4.00
CA HIS A 108 8.13 23.58 -4.03
C HIS A 108 6.72 23.71 -4.61
N TYR A 109 5.83 24.44 -3.94
CA TYR A 109 4.43 24.49 -4.31
C TYR A 109 3.89 25.92 -4.28
N THR A 110 4.22 26.63 -5.35
CA THR A 110 3.80 28.01 -5.62
C THR A 110 2.70 28.07 -6.66
N THR A 111 2.01 29.21 -6.75
CA THR A 111 0.97 29.48 -7.75
C THR A 111 1.42 29.17 -9.19
N TYR A 112 2.71 29.34 -9.51
CA TYR A 112 3.30 29.00 -10.81
C TYR A 112 3.37 27.48 -11.06
N MET A 113 3.79 26.71 -10.06
CA MET A 113 3.79 25.23 -10.13
C MET A 113 2.37 24.64 -10.10
N GLY A 114 1.36 25.46 -9.74
CA GLY A 114 -0.05 25.12 -9.94
C GLY A 114 -0.45 24.92 -11.41
N SER A 115 0.19 25.62 -12.38
CA SER A 115 -0.10 25.39 -13.81
C SER A 115 0.60 24.17 -14.42
N THR A 116 1.69 23.71 -13.80
CA THR A 116 2.42 22.50 -14.19
C THR A 116 2.11 21.30 -13.26
N PHE A 117 1.06 21.42 -12.46
CA PHE A 117 0.71 20.47 -11.41
C PHE A 117 0.58 19.03 -11.92
N ALA A 118 -0.05 18.81 -13.08
CA ALA A 118 -0.26 17.48 -13.64
C ALA A 118 1.04 16.73 -13.94
N ASP A 119 2.07 17.42 -14.44
CA ASP A 119 3.38 16.80 -14.70
C ASP A 119 4.12 16.50 -13.39
N ILE A 120 3.99 17.40 -12.40
CA ILE A 120 4.63 17.26 -11.08
C ILE A 120 3.99 16.11 -10.28
N SER A 121 2.67 15.98 -10.26
CA SER A 121 1.99 14.86 -9.60
C SER A 121 2.30 13.54 -10.30
N ALA A 122 2.24 13.52 -11.63
CA ALA A 122 2.60 12.35 -12.43
C ALA A 122 4.07 11.94 -12.22
N PHE A 123 5.00 12.90 -12.07
CA PHE A 123 6.41 12.61 -11.79
C PHE A 123 6.58 11.79 -10.50
N PHE A 124 6.00 12.25 -9.38
CA PHE A 124 6.10 11.53 -8.11
C PHE A 124 5.28 10.22 -8.12
N GLU A 125 4.07 10.22 -8.68
CA GLU A 125 3.26 9.00 -8.86
C GLU A 125 4.00 7.95 -9.69
N ASN A 126 4.68 8.35 -10.77
CA ASN A 126 5.42 7.43 -11.63
C ASN A 126 6.72 6.95 -10.99
N ILE A 127 7.40 7.74 -10.14
CA ILE A 127 8.52 7.24 -9.34
C ILE A 127 8.03 6.15 -8.39
N ILE A 128 6.95 6.41 -7.63
CA ILE A 128 6.34 5.43 -6.71
C ILE A 128 5.81 4.20 -7.48
N SER A 129 5.29 4.38 -8.71
CA SER A 129 4.83 3.25 -9.54
C SER A 129 5.97 2.44 -10.16
N THR A 130 7.15 3.07 -10.38
CA THR A 130 8.36 2.40 -10.91
C THR A 130 9.06 1.63 -9.80
N ILE A 131 9.16 2.22 -8.61
CA ILE A 131 9.67 1.59 -7.40
C ILE A 131 8.56 0.69 -6.82
N ASN A 132 8.46 -0.55 -7.27
CA ASN A 132 7.37 -1.48 -6.91
C ASN A 132 7.09 -1.57 -5.39
N VAL A 133 6.08 -0.83 -4.92
CA VAL A 133 5.74 -0.70 -3.48
C VAL A 133 4.81 -1.83 -3.05
N GLU A 134 5.38 -2.97 -2.72
CA GLU A 134 4.60 -4.08 -2.16
C GLU A 134 4.56 -4.01 -0.63
N PRO A 135 3.37 -4.01 0.01
CA PRO A 135 3.26 -3.74 1.44
C PRO A 135 3.95 -4.81 2.30
N SER A 136 5.02 -4.42 3.01
CA SER A 136 5.69 -5.26 4.02
C SER A 136 6.51 -4.39 4.98
N ASP A 137 6.88 -4.90 6.16
CA ASP A 137 7.80 -4.16 7.05
C ASP A 137 9.21 -3.98 6.44
N SER A 138 9.53 -4.78 5.43
CA SER A 138 10.70 -4.68 4.55
C SER A 138 10.51 -3.74 3.35
N SER A 139 9.34 -3.14 3.15
CA SER A 139 9.04 -2.30 1.99
C SER A 139 9.57 -0.89 2.12
N ILE A 140 9.45 -0.15 1.03
CA ILE A 140 9.72 1.28 0.97
C ILE A 140 8.49 2.03 1.48
N ARG A 141 8.71 3.07 2.29
CA ARG A 141 7.69 4.00 2.77
C ARG A 141 7.94 5.36 2.14
N PHE A 142 6.88 6.04 1.75
CA PHE A 142 6.97 7.38 1.20
C PHE A 142 6.30 8.39 2.11
N ALA A 143 6.94 9.54 2.28
CA ALA A 143 6.33 10.74 2.83
C ALA A 143 6.38 11.85 1.78
N PHE A 144 5.46 12.81 1.87
CA PHE A 144 5.41 13.94 0.96
C PHE A 144 5.16 15.22 1.74
N SER A 145 5.95 16.25 1.44
CA SER A 145 5.78 17.60 1.99
C SER A 145 5.86 18.67 0.90
N PHE A 146 5.03 19.70 1.05
CA PHE A 146 5.11 20.91 0.26
C PHE A 146 5.97 21.96 0.98
N PHE A 147 6.56 22.88 0.21
CA PHE A 147 7.06 24.11 0.78
C PHE A 147 6.82 25.34 -0.09
N ASN A 148 6.76 26.50 0.56
CA ASN A 148 6.78 27.83 -0.07
C ASN A 148 7.23 28.88 0.97
N HIS A 149 6.29 29.47 1.70
CA HIS A 149 6.50 30.28 2.91
C HIS A 149 6.55 29.44 4.20
N ALA A 150 6.00 28.23 4.17
CA ALA A 150 5.96 27.26 5.25
C ALA A 150 6.33 25.89 4.70
N TYR A 151 6.73 24.96 5.58
CA TYR A 151 6.83 23.53 5.28
C TYR A 151 5.53 22.86 5.73
N ILE A 152 4.92 22.05 4.87
CA ILE A 152 3.60 21.46 5.07
C ILE A 152 3.67 19.97 4.75
N GLU A 153 3.58 19.13 5.76
CA GLU A 153 3.40 17.68 5.62
C GLU A 153 2.06 17.40 4.91
N PHE A 154 2.10 16.66 3.80
CA PHE A 154 0.92 16.24 3.05
C PHE A 154 0.50 14.81 3.41
N PHE A 155 1.47 13.89 3.45
CA PHE A 155 1.33 12.58 4.08
C PHE A 155 2.66 12.12 4.68
N ALA A 156 2.59 11.35 5.76
CA ALA A 156 3.76 10.79 6.43
C ALA A 156 3.97 9.29 6.10
N PHE A 157 5.10 8.74 6.53
CA PHE A 157 5.55 7.39 6.18
C PHE A 157 4.63 6.26 6.64
N ASP A 158 3.80 6.49 7.66
CA ASP A 158 2.84 5.55 8.22
C ASP A 158 1.38 5.80 7.81
N TRP A 159 1.11 6.76 6.93
CA TRP A 159 -0.26 7.11 6.53
C TRP A 159 -0.79 6.29 5.35
N LEU A 160 0.07 6.03 4.36
CA LEU A 160 -0.30 5.37 3.10
C LEU A 160 0.55 4.10 2.94
N ASN A 161 -0.10 3.00 2.53
CA ASN A 161 0.47 1.66 2.48
C ASN A 161 0.35 0.99 1.10
N SER A 162 -0.45 1.54 0.18
CA SER A 162 -0.71 0.92 -1.13
C SER A 162 -0.59 1.91 -2.30
N ILE A 163 -0.31 1.39 -3.50
CA ILE A 163 -0.20 2.20 -4.71
C ILE A 163 -1.47 2.99 -5.03
N ASP A 164 -2.65 2.43 -4.73
CA ASP A 164 -3.94 3.10 -4.96
C ASP A 164 -4.18 4.25 -3.97
N GLU A 165 -3.73 4.13 -2.72
CA GLU A 165 -3.76 5.21 -1.74
C GLU A 165 -2.83 6.37 -2.14
N TYR A 166 -1.62 6.07 -2.62
CA TYR A 166 -0.71 7.08 -3.15
C TYR A 166 -1.33 7.80 -4.35
N LYS A 167 -1.85 7.06 -5.35
CA LYS A 167 -2.55 7.63 -6.52
C LYS A 167 -3.72 8.52 -6.12
N TRP A 168 -4.53 8.08 -5.16
CA TRP A 168 -5.61 8.89 -4.62
C TRP A 168 -5.09 10.19 -4.00
N ALA A 169 -4.02 10.15 -3.21
CA ALA A 169 -3.40 11.34 -2.63
C ALA A 169 -2.87 12.31 -3.71
N PHE A 170 -2.16 11.82 -4.74
CA PHE A 170 -1.67 12.66 -5.85
C PHE A 170 -2.80 13.27 -6.69
N SER A 171 -3.94 12.59 -6.81
CA SER A 171 -5.14 13.15 -7.46
C SER A 171 -5.82 14.28 -6.66
N SER A 172 -5.49 14.42 -5.37
CA SER A 172 -6.20 15.26 -4.40
C SER A 172 -5.33 16.35 -3.75
N PHE A 173 -4.30 16.84 -4.45
CA PHE A 173 -3.45 17.93 -3.93
C PHE A 173 -4.25 19.18 -3.55
N PRO A 174 -3.85 19.89 -2.47
CA PRO A 174 -4.44 21.18 -2.13
C PRO A 174 -4.14 22.21 -3.22
N PRO A 175 -4.94 23.28 -3.40
CA PRO A 175 -4.62 24.34 -4.35
C PRO A 175 -3.29 25.04 -4.00
N ALA A 176 -2.46 25.26 -5.02
CA ALA A 176 -1.21 26.01 -4.87
C ALA A 176 -1.45 27.43 -4.34
N SER A 177 -0.57 27.91 -3.47
CA SER A 177 -0.70 29.23 -2.86
C SER A 177 0.66 29.90 -2.65
N GLY A 178 0.67 31.23 -2.77
CA GLY A 178 1.88 32.02 -2.55
C GLY A 178 2.97 31.83 -3.61
N ASN A 179 3.99 32.68 -3.51
CA ASN A 179 5.14 32.74 -4.43
C ASN A 179 6.48 32.82 -3.65
N ALA A 180 6.47 32.52 -2.35
CA ALA A 180 7.68 32.53 -1.52
C ALA A 180 8.48 31.24 -1.72
N ASN A 181 9.81 31.33 -1.61
CA ASN A 181 10.72 30.21 -1.75
C ASN A 181 11.72 30.19 -0.60
N TYR A 182 11.38 29.46 0.46
CA TYR A 182 12.24 29.25 1.63
C TYR A 182 12.74 27.80 1.64
N ILE A 183 13.77 27.54 0.84
CA ILE A 183 14.39 26.22 0.73
C ILE A 183 15.07 25.84 2.05
N GLY A 184 15.71 26.79 2.76
CA GLY A 184 16.31 26.54 4.07
C GLY A 184 15.30 26.00 5.09
N ARG A 185 14.13 26.65 5.18
CA ARG A 185 12.99 26.18 5.95
C ARG A 185 12.50 24.79 5.52
N ALA A 186 12.51 24.50 4.23
CA ALA A 186 12.10 23.19 3.70
C ALA A 186 13.10 22.08 4.07
N LEU A 187 14.40 22.36 3.98
CA LEU A 187 15.47 21.44 4.37
C LEU A 187 15.44 21.15 5.87
N LYS A 188 15.19 22.16 6.70
CA LYS A 188 14.96 21.97 8.14
C LYS A 188 13.74 21.08 8.40
N GLY A 189 12.61 21.38 7.76
CA GLY A 189 11.40 20.56 7.88
C GLY A 189 11.62 19.12 7.44
N ALA A 190 12.41 18.91 6.38
CA ALA A 190 12.82 17.59 5.92
C ALA A 190 13.72 16.86 6.92
N ALA A 191 14.67 17.57 7.55
CA ALA A 191 15.54 17.01 8.59
C ALA A 191 14.74 16.59 9.83
N ASP A 192 13.75 17.40 10.24
CA ASP A 192 12.80 17.05 11.29
C ASP A 192 11.97 15.81 10.89
N THR A 193 11.39 15.76 9.67
CA THR A 193 10.64 14.60 9.16
C THR A 193 11.49 13.32 9.03
N MET A 194 12.80 13.44 8.77
CA MET A 194 13.71 12.30 8.64
C MET A 194 14.36 11.84 9.95
N THR A 195 14.17 12.60 11.03
CA THR A 195 14.61 12.24 12.39
C THR A 195 13.55 11.33 13.04
N PRO A 196 13.85 10.07 13.42
CA PRO A 196 12.85 9.10 13.92
C PRO A 196 12.03 9.56 15.12
N GLU A 197 12.56 10.45 15.97
CA GLU A 197 11.87 11.01 17.13
C GLU A 197 10.76 12.02 16.78
N PHE A 198 10.80 12.60 15.57
CA PHE A 198 9.88 13.64 15.12
C PHE A 198 9.06 13.24 13.87
N GLY A 199 9.65 12.44 12.99
CA GLY A 199 9.03 11.93 11.76
C GLY A 199 8.03 10.82 12.02
N LYS A 200 6.74 11.07 11.73
CA LYS A 200 5.69 10.05 11.83
C LYS A 200 5.97 8.91 10.85
N GLY A 201 6.05 7.68 11.38
CA GLY A 201 6.35 6.47 10.62
C GLY A 201 7.80 6.28 10.16
N ARG A 202 8.71 7.24 10.40
CA ARG A 202 10.15 7.14 10.08
C ARG A 202 10.77 6.02 10.91
N ARG A 203 11.49 5.11 10.27
CA ARG A 203 12.14 3.96 10.90
C ARG A 203 13.57 4.30 11.35
N ILE A 204 13.99 3.66 12.43
CA ILE A 204 15.38 3.66 12.92
C ILE A 204 16.21 2.72 12.03
N ASP A 205 17.51 2.98 11.88
CA ASP A 205 18.48 2.16 11.13
C ASP A 205 18.01 1.74 9.72
N THR A 206 17.26 2.63 9.07
CA THR A 206 16.61 2.41 7.76
C THR A 206 17.04 3.50 6.80
N VAL A 207 17.38 3.13 5.56
CA VAL A 207 17.87 4.05 4.53
C VAL A 207 16.92 5.24 4.35
N GLY A 208 17.41 6.45 4.60
CA GLY A 208 16.70 7.70 4.37
C GLY A 208 17.13 8.35 3.05
N THR A 209 16.20 8.64 2.16
CA THR A 209 16.46 9.42 0.93
C THR A 209 15.48 10.59 0.82
N VAL A 210 16.01 11.81 0.63
CA VAL A 210 15.20 12.98 0.27
C VAL A 210 15.30 13.24 -1.23
N VAL A 211 14.16 13.52 -1.87
CA VAL A 211 14.10 14.06 -3.23
C VAL A 211 13.44 15.44 -3.17
N LEU A 212 14.24 16.49 -3.39
CA LEU A 212 13.81 17.88 -3.41
C LEU A 212 13.53 18.33 -4.85
N LEU A 213 12.31 18.78 -5.14
CA LEU A 213 11.94 19.45 -6.39
C LEU A 213 11.75 20.95 -6.13
N THR A 214 12.52 21.80 -6.81
CA THR A 214 12.41 23.26 -6.73
C THR A 214 12.53 23.91 -8.11
N ASN A 215 11.89 25.07 -8.31
CA ASN A 215 11.93 25.82 -9.56
C ASN A 215 12.54 27.23 -9.44
N ALA A 216 13.06 27.60 -8.27
CA ALA A 216 13.60 28.93 -8.00
C ALA A 216 14.73 28.90 -6.96
N ALA A 217 15.54 29.96 -6.92
CA ALA A 217 16.58 30.18 -5.91
C ALA A 217 15.97 30.58 -4.55
N SER A 218 16.60 30.18 -3.44
CA SER A 218 16.05 30.47 -2.11
C SER A 218 16.12 31.95 -1.75
N THR A 219 15.32 32.30 -0.74
CA THR A 219 15.30 33.63 -0.11
C THR A 219 15.57 33.59 1.41
N ASP A 220 15.98 32.43 1.93
CA ASP A 220 16.47 32.20 3.29
C ASP A 220 17.81 31.40 3.27
N GLU A 221 18.40 31.16 4.45
CA GLU A 221 19.70 30.47 4.55
C GLU A 221 19.59 28.98 4.23
N VAL A 222 20.34 28.53 3.22
CA VAL A 222 20.27 27.16 2.68
C VAL A 222 21.37 26.25 3.22
N ASN A 223 22.60 26.75 3.35
CA ASN A 223 23.78 25.87 3.48
C ASN A 223 23.78 25.11 4.81
N GLU A 224 23.60 25.84 5.91
CA GLU A 224 23.52 25.24 7.25
C GLU A 224 22.35 24.24 7.37
N MET A 225 21.23 24.51 6.69
CA MET A 225 20.06 23.64 6.72
C MET A 225 20.26 22.39 5.83
N ALA A 226 21.03 22.51 4.75
CA ALA A 226 21.42 21.38 3.91
C ALA A 226 22.38 20.43 4.65
N ASP A 227 23.36 20.99 5.37
CA ASP A 227 24.27 20.21 6.22
C ASP A 227 23.49 19.48 7.33
N GLN A 228 22.58 20.18 8.02
CA GLN A 228 21.70 19.57 9.02
C GLN A 228 20.84 18.43 8.45
N LEU A 229 20.34 18.55 7.22
CA LEU A 229 19.60 17.46 6.56
C LEU A 229 20.51 16.28 6.23
N LYS A 230 21.70 16.53 5.69
CA LYS A 230 22.69 15.50 5.32
C LYS A 230 23.20 14.69 6.52
N GLU A 231 23.14 15.25 7.73
CA GLU A 231 23.38 14.50 8.98
C GLU A 231 22.23 13.54 9.37
N LYS A 232 21.07 13.57 8.71
CA LYS A 232 19.88 12.75 9.02
C LYS A 232 19.50 11.73 7.95
N VAL A 233 20.11 11.81 6.76
CA VAL A 233 19.75 10.99 5.61
C VAL A 233 20.98 10.53 4.84
N ASP A 234 20.89 9.35 4.26
CA ASP A 234 21.98 8.76 3.49
C ASP A 234 22.14 9.43 2.12
N ARG A 235 21.04 9.97 1.56
CA ARG A 235 21.05 10.63 0.24
C ARG A 235 20.07 11.79 0.11
N VAL A 236 20.54 12.89 -0.48
CA VAL A 236 19.71 14.02 -0.94
C VAL A 236 19.85 14.14 -2.46
N ILE A 237 18.77 13.85 -3.17
CA ILE A 237 18.63 14.07 -4.62
C ILE A 237 17.88 15.39 -4.83
N VAL A 238 18.35 16.21 -5.76
CA VAL A 238 17.78 17.52 -6.07
C VAL A 238 17.39 17.58 -7.53
N VAL A 239 16.18 18.06 -7.80
CA VAL A 239 15.62 18.29 -9.12
C VAL A 239 15.33 19.78 -9.28
N GLY A 240 16.09 20.45 -10.14
CA GLY A 240 15.84 21.83 -10.55
C GLY A 240 14.90 21.85 -11.75
N LEU A 241 13.80 22.61 -11.65
CA LEU A 241 12.82 22.79 -12.72
C LEU A 241 12.92 24.20 -13.33
N GLY A 242 13.17 24.29 -14.63
CA GLY A 242 13.41 25.53 -15.35
C GLY A 242 14.82 26.08 -15.13
N TYR A 243 14.91 27.40 -14.90
CA TYR A 243 16.18 28.15 -14.96
C TYR A 243 16.38 29.15 -13.81
N ALA A 244 15.42 29.30 -12.90
CA ALA A 244 15.39 30.41 -11.94
C ALA A 244 16.09 30.11 -10.59
N PHE A 245 16.94 29.08 -10.54
CA PHE A 245 17.68 28.63 -9.35
C PHE A 245 19.19 28.82 -9.50
N GLY A 246 19.92 28.90 -8.38
CA GLY A 246 21.38 28.87 -8.38
C GLY A 246 21.88 27.44 -8.54
N GLN A 247 22.66 27.14 -9.58
CA GLN A 247 23.22 25.79 -9.73
C GLN A 247 24.15 25.43 -8.56
N ASP A 248 24.93 26.38 -8.05
CA ASP A 248 25.78 26.20 -6.87
C ASP A 248 24.97 25.97 -5.58
N GLU A 249 23.80 26.60 -5.45
CA GLU A 249 22.87 26.39 -4.33
C GLU A 249 22.31 24.96 -4.36
N LEU A 250 21.79 24.52 -5.51
CA LEU A 250 21.27 23.15 -5.65
C LEU A 250 22.36 22.09 -5.52
N ALA A 251 23.58 22.36 -6.01
CA ALA A 251 24.74 21.50 -5.83
C ALA A 251 25.19 21.42 -4.36
N GLY A 252 25.06 22.51 -3.60
CA GLY A 252 25.28 22.55 -2.16
C GLY A 252 24.25 21.74 -1.36
N ILE A 253 23.01 21.61 -1.86
CA ILE A 253 21.96 20.77 -1.26
C ILE A 253 22.14 19.29 -1.61
N ALA A 254 22.51 18.97 -2.85
CA ALA A 254 22.65 17.60 -3.32
C ALA A 254 23.75 16.81 -2.55
N SER A 255 23.57 15.50 -2.42
CA SER A 255 24.62 14.59 -1.95
C SER A 255 25.81 14.54 -2.92
N SER A 256 26.98 14.17 -2.41
CA SER A 256 28.15 13.91 -3.27
C SER A 256 28.09 12.49 -3.85
N PRO A 257 28.47 12.29 -5.13
CA PRO A 257 28.88 13.30 -6.09
C PRO A 257 27.66 13.97 -6.75
N THR A 258 27.74 15.29 -6.99
CA THR A 258 26.63 16.10 -7.52
C THR A 258 26.05 15.58 -8.84
N LYS A 259 26.88 14.99 -9.72
CA LYS A 259 26.45 14.40 -11.01
C LYS A 259 25.47 13.23 -10.90
N GLU A 260 25.34 12.62 -9.73
CA GLU A 260 24.41 11.50 -9.43
C GLU A 260 23.29 11.96 -8.49
N ASN A 261 23.21 13.25 -8.18
CA ASN A 261 22.31 13.79 -7.15
C ASN A 261 21.69 15.15 -7.52
N LEU A 262 22.05 15.75 -8.65
CA LEU A 262 21.47 16.98 -9.16
C LEU A 262 21.02 16.78 -10.62
N TYR A 263 19.71 16.86 -10.84
CA TYR A 263 19.09 16.73 -12.15
C TYR A 263 18.36 18.02 -12.50
N ILE A 264 18.44 18.44 -13.76
CA ILE A 264 17.74 19.62 -14.26
C ILE A 264 16.72 19.19 -15.33
N ALA A 265 15.49 19.68 -15.22
CA ALA A 265 14.45 19.60 -16.23
C ALA A 265 14.16 21.02 -16.73
N GLU A 266 14.18 21.27 -18.04
CA GLU A 266 13.96 22.62 -18.59
C GLU A 266 12.47 22.99 -18.55
N GLU A 267 11.61 22.04 -18.93
CA GLU A 267 10.16 22.12 -18.83
C GLU A 267 9.60 21.06 -17.87
N SER A 268 8.36 21.23 -17.40
CA SER A 268 7.73 20.26 -16.48
C SER A 268 7.44 18.91 -17.14
N SER A 269 7.20 18.92 -18.45
CA SER A 269 7.12 17.76 -19.34
C SER A 269 8.38 16.88 -19.29
N ASP A 270 9.57 17.47 -19.12
CA ASP A 270 10.84 16.74 -19.11
C ASP A 270 11.03 15.88 -17.84
N LEU A 271 10.29 16.17 -16.76
CA LEU A 271 10.32 15.39 -15.52
C LEU A 271 10.02 13.90 -15.77
N ALA A 272 9.18 13.59 -16.77
CA ALA A 272 8.89 12.22 -17.19
C ALA A 272 10.14 11.44 -17.62
N GLY A 273 11.15 12.11 -18.19
CA GLY A 273 12.43 11.51 -18.57
C GLY A 273 13.35 11.20 -17.37
N LEU A 274 13.12 11.85 -16.22
CA LEU A 274 13.92 11.66 -15.00
C LEU A 274 13.38 10.56 -14.07
N VAL A 275 12.12 10.15 -14.24
CA VAL A 275 11.43 9.17 -13.37
C VAL A 275 12.27 7.92 -13.14
N LYS A 276 12.73 7.26 -14.22
CA LYS A 276 13.50 6.02 -14.09
C LYS A 276 14.84 6.28 -13.41
N THR A 277 15.58 7.29 -13.83
CA THR A 277 16.88 7.63 -13.24
C THR A 277 16.77 7.85 -11.74
N ILE A 278 15.78 8.64 -11.29
CA ILE A 278 15.60 8.94 -9.88
C ILE A 278 15.11 7.71 -9.09
N ALA A 279 14.30 6.85 -9.70
CA ALA A 279 13.95 5.55 -9.11
C ALA A 279 15.18 4.66 -8.93
N ASP A 280 16.01 4.51 -9.96
CA ASP A 280 17.26 3.75 -9.92
C ASP A 280 18.22 4.30 -8.83
N GLU A 281 18.32 5.63 -8.67
CA GLU A 281 19.16 6.26 -7.64
C GLU A 281 18.60 6.10 -6.21
N ILE A 282 17.28 6.11 -6.01
CA ILE A 282 16.65 5.77 -4.72
C ILE A 282 16.94 4.30 -4.36
N CYS A 283 16.95 3.41 -5.35
CA CYS A 283 17.33 2.00 -5.18
C CYS A 283 18.83 1.80 -4.92
N ALA A 284 19.68 2.69 -5.43
CA ALA A 284 21.14 2.65 -5.25
C ALA A 284 21.62 3.28 -3.94
N THR A 285 20.77 3.97 -3.17
CA THR A 285 21.15 4.47 -1.84
C THR A 285 21.47 3.31 -0.91
N GLU A 286 22.54 3.41 -0.12
CA GLU A 286 22.90 2.46 0.93
C GLU A 286 23.03 3.19 2.28
N LEU A 287 22.96 2.47 3.40
CA LEU A 287 23.15 3.06 4.72
C LEU A 287 24.54 3.69 4.86
N SER A 288 24.57 4.91 5.38
CA SER A 288 25.78 5.58 5.84
C SER A 288 26.30 4.89 7.12
N ASN A 289 27.62 4.63 7.15
CA ASN A 289 28.32 3.99 8.29
C ASN A 289 28.90 5.02 9.25
#